data_AF-A0A1J4KF35-F1
#
_entry.id   AF-A0A1J4KF35-F1
#
_cell.length_a   1.000
_cell.length_b   1.000
_cell.length_c   1.000
_cell.angle_alpha   90.00
_cell.angle_beta   90.00
_cell.angle_gamma   90.00
#
_symmetry.space_group_name_H-M   'P 1'
#
loop_
_entity.id
_entity.type
_entity.pdbx_description
1 polymer ?
#
loop_
_entity_poly.entity_id
_entity_poly.type
_entity_poly.pdbx_seq_one_letter_code
_entity_poly.pdbx_strand_id
1 'polypeptide(L)'
;MKTQRNTTTRAFALPSPRPKPRLYKYLFDEEPSLDTIIFDLIDGLSITEVEPDLYNSLLPLLREKERALKEWRNQPASRSIAEAIEYISNYRYENDPKQLQTRSFRRSIRGTISDQSTKLIMTPAELAISVDSALRGEFKRIDPRAYRTLILELKKIHKDALNNHDYLLAEQAVNASRKVIALTSDNKFAEITSAKVFELSEKLAIKENDVENLREKWERSIFEAERSKIEDLKEIEKLNEQELIEFDKQYDLPPPPDLRKISPNILQLRAQEKYMVTAGMYSQATELSHEVDQLEKAEKEVQQERWIDFLNHKREEVIKKQKEKLFVREMNANNVIEKMKRQAQSEIEKQEKAVKHVEAHFESAAAIQSLGNTKITKSPRNSNYNNNNSNNMNRNNHGANGKSSKSVEQSPAALFRQRAMINTIVYTKTGKSPRAMKPV
;
A
#
# COMPACT_ATOMS: atom_id res chain seq x y z
N MET A 1 2.91 80.93 0.34
CA MET A 1 3.07 79.79 1.28
C MET A 1 3.05 78.49 0.49
N LYS A 2 4.20 77.84 0.30
CA LYS A 2 4.32 76.55 -0.39
C LYS A 2 4.79 75.51 0.62
N THR A 3 3.93 74.55 0.94
CA THR A 3 4.20 73.44 1.87
C THR A 3 4.93 72.33 1.11
N GLN A 4 6.22 72.16 1.41
CA GLN A 4 7.02 71.04 0.91
C GLN A 4 6.67 69.78 1.70
N ARG A 5 6.15 68.74 1.02
CA ARG A 5 5.95 67.41 1.58
C ARG A 5 7.22 66.59 1.39
N ASN A 6 7.95 66.37 2.47
CA ASN A 6 9.08 65.44 2.52
C ASN A 6 8.56 64.00 2.45
N THR A 7 8.73 63.35 1.29
CA THR A 7 8.49 61.91 1.11
C THR A 7 9.73 61.14 1.58
N THR A 8 9.72 60.69 2.83
CA THR A 8 10.75 59.81 3.38
C THR A 8 10.55 58.40 2.81
N THR A 9 11.41 57.99 1.88
CA THR A 9 11.47 56.63 1.34
C THR A 9 12.00 55.68 2.41
N ARG A 10 11.09 55.08 3.17
CA ARG A 10 11.40 54.01 4.13
C ARG A 10 11.82 52.77 3.35
N ALA A 11 13.12 52.47 3.32
CA ALA A 11 13.64 51.26 2.70
C ALA A 11 13.01 50.03 3.38
N PHE A 12 12.26 49.22 2.62
CA PHE A 12 11.75 47.93 3.08
C PHE A 12 12.93 46.98 3.26
N ALA A 13 13.44 46.89 4.48
CA ALA A 13 14.39 45.86 4.86
C ALA A 13 13.72 44.49 4.66
N LEU A 14 14.32 43.64 3.81
CA LEU A 14 13.86 42.27 3.63
C LEU A 14 13.84 41.58 5.01
N PRO A 15 12.73 40.92 5.41
CA PRO A 15 12.67 40.23 6.68
C PRO A 15 13.81 39.23 6.77
N SER A 16 14.57 39.28 7.85
CA SER A 16 15.68 38.36 8.11
C SER A 16 15.21 36.91 7.90
N PRO A 17 15.96 36.08 7.15
CA PRO A 17 15.54 34.72 6.84
C PRO A 17 15.23 33.98 8.13
N ARG A 18 14.01 33.44 8.24
CA ARG A 18 13.59 32.71 9.43
C ARG A 18 14.56 31.55 9.66
N PRO A 19 15.15 31.42 10.87
CA PRO A 19 16.00 30.28 11.17
C PRO A 19 15.18 29.01 10.98
N LYS A 20 15.75 28.05 10.25
CA LYS A 20 15.09 26.76 10.03
C LYS A 20 14.97 26.07 11.39
N PRO A 21 13.80 25.47 11.73
CA PRO A 21 13.66 24.72 12.96
C PRO A 21 14.74 23.64 13.02
N ARG A 22 15.40 23.53 14.17
CA ARG A 22 16.38 22.46 14.42
C ARG A 22 15.61 21.14 14.42
N LEU A 23 16.15 20.16 13.70
CA LEU A 23 15.51 18.83 13.58
C LEU A 23 15.65 18.01 14.87
N TYR A 24 16.74 18.23 15.60
CA TYR A 24 17.04 17.57 16.85
C TYR A 24 17.18 18.61 17.96
N LYS A 25 16.64 18.29 19.13
CA LYS A 25 16.78 19.09 20.35
C LYS A 25 18.18 18.92 20.95
N TYR A 26 18.72 17.70 20.87
CA TYR A 26 20.05 17.34 21.35
C TYR A 26 20.96 16.92 20.20
N LEU A 27 22.07 17.64 20.04
CA LEU A 27 23.10 17.38 19.03
C LEU A 27 24.34 16.78 19.69
N PHE A 28 24.98 15.82 19.03
CA PHE A 28 26.23 15.22 19.50
C PHE A 28 27.34 16.26 19.67
N ASP A 29 27.40 17.24 18.76
CA ASP A 29 28.39 18.32 18.76
C ASP A 29 28.26 19.28 19.97
N GLU A 30 27.11 19.29 20.67
CA GLU A 30 26.85 20.16 21.84
C GLU A 30 27.20 19.48 23.17
N GLU A 31 27.70 18.24 23.16
CA GLU A 31 28.04 17.41 24.33
C GLU A 31 26.97 17.44 25.45
N PRO A 32 25.68 17.18 25.13
CA PRO A 32 24.62 17.22 26.13
C PRO A 32 24.82 16.13 27.19
N SER A 33 24.56 16.47 28.46
CA SER A 33 24.56 15.51 29.54
C SER A 33 23.54 14.39 29.28
N LEU A 34 24.01 13.15 29.29
CA LEU A 34 23.18 11.97 29.00
C LEU A 34 22.03 11.84 30.02
N ASP A 35 22.27 12.20 31.28
CA ASP A 35 21.24 12.19 32.32
C ASP A 35 20.11 13.17 32.01
N THR A 36 20.43 14.36 31.50
CA THR A 36 19.43 15.36 31.10
C THR A 36 18.54 14.83 29.97
N ILE A 37 19.13 14.15 28.98
CA ILE A 37 18.36 13.52 27.90
C ILE A 37 17.42 12.46 28.47
N ILE A 38 17.88 11.64 29.42
CA ILE A 38 17.07 10.59 30.03
C ILE A 38 15.90 11.19 30.84
N PHE A 39 16.14 12.25 31.61
CA PHE A 39 15.07 12.94 32.33
C PHE A 39 14.05 13.56 31.38
N ASP A 40 14.48 14.21 30.31
CA ASP A 40 13.59 14.75 29.29
C ASP A 40 12.78 13.64 28.58
N LEU A 41 13.38 12.46 28.33
CA LEU A 41 12.66 11.29 27.80
C LEU A 41 11.60 10.80 28.80
N ILE A 42 11.91 10.76 30.10
CA ILE A 42 10.93 10.43 31.16
C ILE A 42 9.76 11.44 31.17
N ASP A 43 10.05 12.72 30.93
CA ASP A 43 9.06 13.79 30.83
C ASP A 43 8.29 13.81 29.50
N GLY A 44 8.55 12.86 28.60
CA GLY A 44 7.80 12.65 27.37
C GLY A 44 8.44 13.20 26.09
N LEU A 45 9.73 13.54 26.10
CA LEU A 45 10.47 13.85 24.88
C LEU A 45 10.45 12.63 23.93
N SER A 46 10.14 12.83 22.66
CA SER A 46 10.26 11.75 21.68
C SER A 46 11.73 11.46 21.39
N ILE A 47 12.10 10.18 21.39
CA ILE A 47 13.45 9.73 21.02
C ILE A 47 13.87 10.19 19.61
N THR A 48 12.90 10.47 18.73
CA THR A 48 13.14 11.00 17.37
C THR A 48 13.76 12.40 17.35
N GLU A 49 13.67 13.14 18.45
CA GLU A 49 14.25 14.47 18.62
C GLU A 49 15.71 14.44 19.12
N VAL A 50 16.25 13.26 19.43
CA VAL A 50 17.64 13.06 19.85
C VAL A 50 18.48 12.61 18.65
N GLU A 51 19.67 13.15 18.48
CA GLU A 51 20.55 12.75 17.38
C GLU A 51 20.98 11.27 17.50
N PRO A 52 20.87 10.45 16.43
CA PRO A 52 21.16 9.02 16.49
C PRO A 52 22.59 8.64 16.91
N ASP A 53 23.55 9.55 16.73
CA ASP A 53 24.94 9.32 17.13
C ASP A 53 25.07 9.18 18.66
N LEU A 54 24.10 9.69 19.44
CA LEU A 54 24.02 9.55 20.91
C LEU A 54 23.36 8.23 21.36
N TYR A 55 22.75 7.46 20.46
CA TYR A 55 21.98 6.27 20.85
C TYR A 55 22.86 5.17 21.48
N ASN A 56 24.09 4.99 20.97
CA ASN A 56 24.99 3.97 21.50
C ASN A 56 25.40 4.25 22.96
N SER A 57 25.55 5.52 23.33
CA SER A 57 25.89 5.92 24.71
C SER A 57 24.66 5.96 25.62
N LEU A 58 23.47 6.29 25.10
CA LEU A 58 22.22 6.32 25.86
C LEU A 58 21.68 4.94 26.22
N LEU A 59 21.81 3.95 25.34
CA LEU A 59 21.22 2.62 25.50
C LEU A 59 21.55 1.92 26.83
N PRO A 60 22.81 1.82 27.31
CA PRO A 60 23.09 1.19 28.60
C PRO A 60 22.43 1.93 29.77
N LEU A 61 22.42 3.26 29.74
CA LEU A 61 21.84 4.09 30.80
C LEU A 61 20.31 4.00 30.83
N LEU A 62 19.67 3.96 29.65
CA LEU A 62 18.22 3.78 29.54
C LEU A 62 17.77 2.43 30.13
N ARG A 63 18.52 1.34 29.87
CA ARG A 63 18.21 0.01 30.43
C ARG A 63 18.35 -0.04 31.95
N GLU A 64 19.34 0.64 32.49
CA GLU A 64 19.53 0.75 33.95
C GLU A 64 18.36 1.53 34.58
N LYS A 65 18.01 2.67 33.99
CA LYS A 65 16.90 3.52 34.47
C LYS A 65 15.53 2.86 34.32
N GLU A 66 15.31 2.10 33.25
CA GLU A 66 14.09 1.30 33.07
C GLU A 66 13.89 0.29 34.21
N ARG A 67 14.95 -0.41 34.64
CA ARG A 67 14.88 -1.35 35.77
C ARG A 67 14.56 -0.64 37.07
N ALA A 68 15.22 0.49 37.33
CA ALA A 68 14.96 1.29 38.53
C ALA A 68 13.52 1.81 38.57
N LEU A 69 12.97 2.29 37.43
CA LEU A 69 11.58 2.76 37.36
C LEU A 69 10.55 1.65 37.52
N LYS A 70 10.84 0.42 37.04
CA LYS A 70 10.00 -0.76 37.28
C LYS A 70 9.98 -1.13 38.76
N GLU A 71 11.13 -1.07 39.43
CA GLU A 71 11.25 -1.30 40.87
C GLU A 71 10.46 -0.27 41.67
N TRP A 72 10.50 1.00 41.27
CA TRP A 72 9.74 2.10 41.88
C TRP A 72 8.26 2.15 41.47
N ARG A 73 7.80 1.18 40.65
CA ARG A 73 6.42 1.08 40.15
C ARG A 73 5.92 2.28 39.34
N ASN A 74 6.81 3.06 38.73
CA ASN A 74 6.45 4.18 37.85
C ASN A 74 6.21 3.68 36.41
N GLN A 75 5.01 3.15 36.16
CA GLN A 75 4.63 2.54 34.88
C GLN A 75 4.68 3.51 33.67
N PRO A 76 4.20 4.77 33.75
CA PRO A 76 4.26 5.69 32.62
C PRO A 76 5.68 6.01 32.17
N ALA A 77 6.56 6.35 33.11
CA ALA A 77 7.97 6.66 32.81
C ALA A 77 8.71 5.42 32.28
N SER A 78 8.45 4.24 32.86
CA SER A 78 9.05 2.99 32.37
C SER A 78 8.60 2.66 30.95
N ARG A 79 7.35 2.94 30.57
CA ARG A 79 6.86 2.72 29.19
C ARG A 79 7.53 3.65 28.20
N SER A 80 7.69 4.93 28.54
CA SER A 80 8.36 5.89 27.66
C SER A 80 9.83 5.53 27.43
N ILE A 81 10.55 5.11 28.48
CA ILE A 81 11.92 4.60 28.32
C ILE A 81 11.94 3.29 27.50
N ALA A 82 11.01 2.37 27.74
CA ALA A 82 10.95 1.12 26.99
C ALA A 82 10.69 1.36 25.49
N GLU A 83 9.81 2.29 25.14
CA GLU A 83 9.55 2.71 23.76
C GLU A 83 10.81 3.33 23.13
N ALA A 84 11.55 4.16 23.85
CA ALA A 84 12.82 4.71 23.39
C ALA A 84 13.87 3.61 23.17
N ILE A 85 13.98 2.62 24.07
CA ILE A 85 14.89 1.47 23.93
C ILE A 85 14.51 0.64 22.70
N GLU A 86 13.22 0.37 22.51
CA GLU A 86 12.71 -0.38 21.36
C GLU A 86 13.02 0.37 20.05
N TYR A 87 12.73 1.67 20.01
CA TYR A 87 13.04 2.52 18.87
C TYR A 87 14.53 2.49 18.53
N ILE A 88 15.42 2.68 19.52
CA ILE A 88 16.87 2.66 19.30
C ILE A 88 17.34 1.26 18.83
N SER A 89 16.79 0.20 19.39
CA SER A 89 17.14 -1.18 19.03
C SER A 89 16.71 -1.51 17.60
N ASN A 90 15.54 -1.00 17.18
CA ASN A 90 14.98 -1.18 15.85
C ASN A 90 15.50 -0.15 14.84
N TYR A 91 16.12 0.94 15.29
CA TYR A 91 16.63 2.02 14.43
C TYR A 91 17.61 1.54 13.35
N ARG A 92 18.32 0.43 13.61
CA ARG A 92 19.24 -0.16 12.62
C ARG A 92 18.58 -0.92 11.47
N TYR A 93 17.26 -1.15 11.51
CA TYR A 93 16.55 -2.00 10.54
C TYR A 93 15.48 -1.27 9.71
N GLU A 94 15.27 0.04 9.87
CA GLU A 94 14.37 0.81 9.00
C GLU A 94 15.08 1.30 7.72
N ASN A 95 15.26 0.39 6.75
CA ASN A 95 15.16 0.58 5.29
C ASN A 95 15.92 1.74 4.57
N ASP A 96 16.78 2.53 5.20
CA ASP A 96 17.59 3.54 4.51
C ASP A 96 19.09 3.17 4.59
N PRO A 97 19.68 2.56 3.55
CA PRO A 97 21.10 2.17 3.53
C PRO A 97 22.05 3.38 3.69
N LYS A 98 21.53 4.61 3.57
CA LYS A 98 22.27 5.84 3.85
C LYS A 98 22.45 6.08 5.34
N GLN A 99 21.63 5.52 6.24
CA GLN A 99 21.68 5.75 7.69
C GLN A 99 22.76 4.95 8.41
N LEU A 100 23.29 3.90 7.79
CA LEU A 100 24.36 3.04 8.32
C LEU A 100 25.74 3.69 8.41
N GLN A 101 25.91 4.89 7.83
CA GLN A 101 27.20 5.59 7.80
C GLN A 101 27.17 6.81 8.71
N THR A 102 28.11 6.84 9.66
CA THR A 102 28.38 8.00 10.53
C THR A 102 28.55 9.27 9.69
N ARG A 103 28.15 10.41 10.24
CA ARG A 103 28.20 11.72 9.55
C ARG A 103 29.62 12.06 9.05
N SER A 104 30.65 11.59 9.77
CA SER A 104 32.06 11.67 9.38
C SER A 104 32.38 10.88 8.11
N PHE A 105 31.86 9.65 7.99
CA PHE A 105 32.03 8.80 6.80
C PHE A 105 31.29 9.35 5.57
N ARG A 106 30.15 10.03 5.74
CA ARG A 106 29.46 10.70 4.63
C ARG A 106 30.18 11.97 4.13
N ARG A 107 30.95 12.66 4.99
CA ARG A 107 31.79 13.78 4.57
C ARG A 107 33.00 13.31 3.76
N SER A 108 33.62 12.19 4.10
CA SER A 108 34.75 11.64 3.34
C SER A 108 34.32 11.12 1.97
N ILE A 109 33.16 10.47 1.86
CA ILE A 109 32.64 9.94 0.58
C ILE A 109 32.27 11.04 -0.42
N ARG A 110 31.75 12.19 0.05
CA ARG A 110 31.48 13.33 -0.84
C ARG A 110 32.73 13.99 -1.40
N GLY A 111 33.89 13.81 -0.77
CA GLY A 111 35.17 14.27 -1.30
C GLY A 111 35.77 13.31 -2.35
N THR A 112 35.43 12.01 -2.30
CA THR A 112 36.11 10.99 -3.13
C THR A 112 35.33 10.55 -4.36
N ILE A 113 33.99 10.63 -4.37
CA ILE A 113 33.19 10.17 -5.52
C ILE A 113 33.24 11.16 -6.70
N SER A 114 33.52 12.46 -6.49
CA SER A 114 33.67 13.42 -7.59
C SER A 114 35.00 13.32 -8.35
N ASP A 115 36.00 12.64 -7.79
CA ASP A 115 37.38 12.63 -8.30
C ASP A 115 37.81 11.32 -8.96
N GLN A 116 37.02 10.24 -8.87
CA GLN A 116 37.35 8.98 -9.53
C GLN A 116 36.86 8.89 -10.99
N SER A 117 35.88 9.70 -11.40
CA SER A 117 35.42 9.75 -12.80
C SER A 117 36.21 10.71 -13.68
N THR A 118 37.14 11.48 -13.11
CA THR A 118 37.94 12.50 -13.82
C THR A 118 39.37 12.06 -14.14
N LYS A 119 39.78 10.85 -13.74
CA LYS A 119 41.18 10.38 -13.90
C LYS A 119 41.41 9.29 -14.95
N LEU A 120 40.48 9.10 -15.89
CA LEU A 120 40.86 8.54 -17.18
C LEU A 120 41.38 9.70 -18.04
N ILE A 121 42.66 10.03 -17.82
CA ILE A 121 43.39 11.01 -18.63
C ILE A 121 43.53 10.36 -20.01
N MET A 122 42.70 10.79 -20.95
CA MET A 122 42.82 10.39 -22.35
C MET A 122 44.22 10.77 -22.83
N THR A 123 44.89 9.88 -23.56
CA THR A 123 46.24 10.19 -24.02
C THR A 123 46.20 11.38 -24.98
N PRO A 124 47.24 12.23 -25.02
CA PRO A 124 47.26 13.38 -25.95
C PRO A 124 47.07 12.97 -27.41
N ALA A 125 47.53 11.79 -27.80
CA ALA A 125 47.36 11.24 -29.14
C ALA A 125 45.90 10.89 -29.47
N GLU A 126 45.21 10.20 -28.55
CA GLU A 126 43.78 9.90 -28.70
C GLU A 126 42.93 11.17 -28.74
N LEU A 127 43.32 12.20 -27.99
CA LEU A 127 42.65 13.51 -28.01
C LEU A 127 42.83 14.21 -29.35
N ALA A 128 44.02 14.19 -29.93
CA ALA A 128 44.28 14.73 -31.27
C ALA A 128 43.44 14.01 -32.35
N ILE A 129 43.37 12.67 -32.28
CA ILE A 129 42.53 11.86 -33.20
C ILE A 129 41.05 12.21 -33.03
N SER A 130 40.59 12.42 -31.80
CA SER A 130 39.20 12.80 -31.51
C SER A 130 38.86 14.21 -32.00
N VAL A 131 39.81 15.14 -31.89
CA VAL A 131 39.70 16.51 -32.42
C VAL A 131 39.58 16.49 -33.95
N ASP A 132 40.49 15.78 -34.63
CA ASP A 132 40.44 15.64 -36.09
C ASP A 132 39.13 14.97 -36.55
N SER A 133 38.70 13.90 -35.87
CA SER A 133 37.42 13.24 -36.13
C SER A 133 36.23 14.20 -35.94
N ALA A 134 36.27 15.07 -34.92
CA ALA A 134 35.22 16.05 -34.67
C ALA A 134 35.16 17.14 -35.74
N LEU A 135 36.32 17.64 -36.18
CA LEU A 135 36.42 18.65 -37.24
C LEU A 135 35.93 18.11 -38.59
N ARG A 136 36.17 16.83 -38.88
CA ARG A 136 35.63 16.13 -40.06
C ARG A 136 34.15 15.77 -39.96
N GLY A 137 33.54 15.97 -38.79
CA GLY A 137 32.13 15.64 -38.55
C GLY A 137 31.85 14.17 -38.22
N GLU A 138 32.88 13.36 -37.95
CA GLU A 138 32.78 11.93 -37.63
C GLU A 138 32.52 11.69 -36.12
N PHE A 139 31.46 12.28 -35.57
CA PHE A 139 31.19 12.23 -34.13
C PHE A 139 30.88 10.84 -33.57
N LYS A 140 30.53 9.86 -34.41
CA LYS A 140 30.20 8.48 -34.01
C LYS A 140 31.41 7.70 -33.48
N ARG A 141 32.62 8.10 -33.87
CA ARG A 141 33.88 7.43 -33.47
C ARG A 141 34.43 7.93 -32.14
N ILE A 142 33.88 9.03 -31.63
CA ILE A 142 34.40 9.71 -30.45
C ILE A 142 33.70 9.16 -29.20
N ASP A 143 34.48 8.69 -28.24
CA ASP A 143 33.98 8.22 -26.94
C ASP A 143 33.26 9.37 -26.20
N PRO A 144 32.03 9.18 -25.71
CA PRO A 144 31.32 10.13 -24.85
C PRO A 144 32.12 10.66 -23.66
N ARG A 145 33.05 9.86 -23.12
CA ARG A 145 33.92 10.28 -22.00
C ARG A 145 34.87 11.40 -22.40
N ALA A 146 35.26 11.47 -23.67
CA ALA A 146 36.17 12.46 -24.22
C ALA A 146 35.54 13.83 -24.44
N TYR A 147 34.21 13.94 -24.45
CA TYR A 147 33.54 15.15 -24.91
C TYR A 147 33.90 16.41 -24.11
N ARG A 148 34.15 16.28 -22.79
CA ARG A 148 34.49 17.43 -21.94
C ARG A 148 35.87 18.00 -22.25
N THR A 149 36.88 17.14 -22.43
CA THR A 149 38.25 17.56 -22.80
C THR A 149 38.28 18.04 -24.25
N LEU A 150 37.57 17.35 -25.15
CA LEU A 150 37.42 17.72 -26.55
C LEU A 150 36.83 19.13 -26.74
N ILE A 151 35.80 19.51 -25.97
CA ILE A 151 35.22 20.87 -26.03
C ILE A 151 36.25 21.94 -25.64
N LEU A 152 37.14 21.66 -24.68
CA LEU A 152 38.19 22.60 -24.27
C LEU A 152 39.24 22.78 -25.36
N GLU A 153 39.69 21.68 -25.98
CA GLU A 153 40.64 21.72 -27.09
C GLU A 153 40.06 22.41 -28.33
N LEU A 154 38.81 22.11 -28.71
CA LEU A 154 38.15 22.79 -29.84
C LEU A 154 38.00 24.30 -29.60
N LYS A 155 37.78 24.73 -28.35
CA LYS A 155 37.77 26.16 -27.98
C LYS A 155 39.16 26.79 -28.06
N LYS A 156 40.22 26.04 -27.77
CA LYS A 156 41.61 26.49 -27.90
C LYS A 156 41.97 26.68 -29.38
N ILE A 157 41.71 25.66 -30.20
CA ILE A 157 41.90 25.71 -31.67
C ILE A 157 41.14 26.87 -32.28
N HIS A 158 39.91 27.13 -31.84
CA HIS A 158 39.14 28.29 -32.30
C HIS A 158 39.85 29.63 -31.99
N LYS A 159 40.38 29.80 -30.77
CA LYS A 159 41.12 31.03 -30.40
C LYS A 159 42.41 31.17 -31.20
N ASP A 160 43.15 30.08 -31.36
CA ASP A 160 44.41 30.06 -32.11
C ASP A 160 44.17 30.40 -33.60
N ALA A 161 43.11 29.85 -34.20
CA ALA A 161 42.69 30.17 -35.56
C ALA A 161 42.27 31.65 -35.73
N LEU A 162 41.58 32.24 -34.75
CA LEU A 162 41.25 33.68 -34.75
C LEU A 162 42.50 34.56 -34.69
N ASN A 163 43.49 34.19 -33.86
CA ASN A 163 44.76 34.90 -33.76
C ASN A 163 45.57 34.84 -35.06
N ASN A 164 45.45 33.72 -35.80
CA ASN A 164 46.11 33.51 -37.08
C ASN A 164 45.31 33.99 -38.29
N HIS A 165 44.13 34.60 -38.06
CA HIS A 165 43.19 35.05 -39.10
C HIS A 165 42.65 33.93 -40.04
N ASP A 166 42.66 32.68 -39.59
CA ASP A 166 42.03 31.55 -40.31
C ASP A 166 40.57 31.38 -39.87
N TYR A 167 39.69 32.15 -40.50
CA TYR A 167 38.28 32.20 -40.15
C TYR A 167 37.52 30.90 -40.48
N LEU A 168 37.95 30.14 -41.49
CA LEU A 168 37.29 28.89 -41.88
C LEU A 168 37.50 27.81 -40.83
N LEU A 169 38.74 27.63 -40.37
CA LEU A 169 39.05 26.70 -39.30
C LEU A 169 38.37 27.13 -37.99
N ALA A 170 38.34 28.43 -37.70
CA ALA A 170 37.64 28.97 -36.54
C ALA A 170 36.14 28.62 -36.55
N GLU A 171 35.47 28.72 -37.70
CA GLU A 171 34.06 28.35 -37.86
C GLU A 171 33.85 26.84 -37.68
N GLN A 172 34.68 26.01 -38.32
CA GLN A 172 34.61 24.55 -38.18
C GLN A 172 34.76 24.11 -36.73
N ALA A 173 35.73 24.66 -36.00
CA ALA A 173 35.96 24.36 -34.59
C ALA A 173 34.76 24.76 -33.71
N VAL A 174 34.12 25.89 -33.99
CA VAL A 174 32.89 26.32 -33.28
C VAL A 174 31.74 25.37 -33.57
N ASN A 175 31.50 25.04 -34.84
CA ASN A 175 30.42 24.13 -35.24
C ASN A 175 30.63 22.72 -34.65
N ALA A 176 31.86 22.20 -34.69
CA ALA A 176 32.23 20.96 -34.04
C ALA A 176 31.99 21.03 -32.52
N SER A 177 32.43 22.10 -31.85
CA SER A 177 32.21 22.25 -30.40
C SER A 177 30.73 22.30 -30.02
N ARG A 178 29.90 23.02 -30.79
CA ARG A 178 28.44 23.09 -30.60
C ARG A 178 27.79 21.72 -30.77
N LYS A 179 28.23 20.94 -31.75
CA LYS A 179 27.73 19.58 -32.00
C LYS A 179 28.13 18.61 -30.89
N VAL A 180 29.38 18.68 -30.40
CA VAL A 180 29.84 17.88 -29.25
C VAL A 180 29.05 18.26 -27.99
N ILE A 181 28.80 19.55 -27.74
CA ILE A 181 27.94 20.00 -26.64
C ILE A 181 26.52 19.41 -26.79
N ALA A 182 25.92 19.44 -27.98
CA ALA A 182 24.62 18.83 -28.20
C ALA A 182 24.62 17.32 -27.91
N LEU A 183 25.66 16.59 -28.34
CA LEU A 183 25.82 15.16 -28.05
C LEU A 183 26.01 14.89 -26.54
N THR A 184 26.71 15.76 -25.80
CA THR A 184 26.81 15.64 -24.34
C THR A 184 25.44 15.77 -23.66
N SER A 185 24.62 16.73 -24.10
CA SER A 185 23.27 16.89 -23.56
C SER A 185 22.36 15.72 -23.92
N ASP A 186 22.48 15.18 -25.14
CA ASP A 186 21.70 14.04 -25.61
C ASP A 186 22.05 12.76 -24.82
N ASN A 187 23.35 12.50 -24.60
CA ASN A 187 23.80 11.35 -23.79
C ASN A 187 23.33 11.46 -22.34
N LYS A 188 23.43 12.65 -21.73
CA LYS A 188 22.93 12.89 -20.37
C LYS A 188 21.41 12.71 -20.29
N PHE A 189 20.69 13.19 -21.30
CA PHE A 189 19.24 12.99 -21.38
C PHE A 189 18.87 11.51 -21.53
N ALA A 190 19.61 10.76 -22.36
CA ALA A 190 19.43 9.32 -22.52
C ALA A 190 19.69 8.56 -21.21
N GLU A 191 20.74 8.90 -20.47
CA GLU A 191 21.06 8.32 -19.16
C GLU A 191 19.98 8.62 -18.11
N ILE A 192 19.50 9.87 -18.03
CA ILE A 192 18.42 10.23 -17.11
C ILE A 192 17.13 9.48 -17.47
N THR A 193 16.82 9.38 -18.76
CA THR A 193 15.62 8.69 -19.23
C THR A 193 15.70 7.19 -18.99
N SER A 194 16.86 6.56 -19.25
CA SER A 194 17.04 5.13 -18.99
C SER A 194 16.98 4.80 -17.51
N ALA A 195 17.62 5.62 -16.65
CA ALA A 195 17.51 5.49 -15.20
C ALA A 195 16.05 5.65 -14.74
N LYS A 196 15.29 6.57 -15.34
CA LYS A 196 13.87 6.77 -15.02
C LYS A 196 13.01 5.58 -15.42
N VAL A 197 13.26 5.01 -16.60
CA VAL A 197 12.57 3.80 -17.07
C VAL A 197 12.86 2.63 -16.13
N PHE A 198 14.11 2.45 -15.72
CA PHE A 198 14.51 1.43 -14.75
C PHE A 198 13.82 1.60 -13.38
N GLU A 199 13.79 2.83 -12.85
CA GLU A 199 13.09 3.15 -11.60
C GLU A 199 11.59 2.82 -11.69
N LEU A 200 10.96 3.11 -12.83
CA LEU A 200 9.55 2.82 -13.06
C LEU A 200 9.29 1.32 -13.23
N SER A 201 10.18 0.57 -13.90
CA SER A 201 10.05 -0.88 -14.01
C SER A 201 10.20 -1.59 -12.66
N GLU A 202 11.12 -1.13 -11.81
CA GLU A 202 11.28 -1.68 -10.45
C GLU A 202 10.01 -1.42 -9.61
N LYS A 203 9.48 -0.19 -9.67
CA LYS A 203 8.22 0.15 -8.98
C LYS A 203 7.03 -0.64 -9.49
N LEU A 204 6.98 -0.91 -10.79
CA LEU A 204 5.94 -1.72 -11.40
C LEU A 204 6.00 -3.15 -10.86
N ALA A 205 7.18 -3.78 -10.88
CA ALA A 205 7.39 -5.13 -10.35
C ALA A 205 7.01 -5.24 -8.86
N ILE A 206 7.40 -4.24 -8.05
CA ILE A 206 7.00 -4.18 -6.63
C ILE A 206 5.48 -4.11 -6.50
N LYS A 207 4.81 -3.27 -7.30
CA LYS A 207 3.35 -3.08 -7.22
C LYS A 207 2.56 -4.31 -7.71
N GLU A 208 3.06 -5.02 -8.71
CA GLU A 208 2.48 -6.30 -9.15
C GLU A 208 2.58 -7.35 -8.04
N ASN A 209 3.76 -7.49 -7.42
CA ASN A 209 3.96 -8.38 -6.28
C ASN A 209 3.09 -7.98 -5.07
N ASP A 210 2.91 -6.68 -4.80
CA ASP A 210 1.99 -6.20 -3.76
C ASP A 210 0.55 -6.68 -4.01
N VAL A 211 0.07 -6.66 -5.26
CA VAL A 211 -1.26 -7.14 -5.65
C VAL A 211 -1.39 -8.64 -5.44
N GLU A 212 -0.38 -9.42 -5.84
CA GLU A 212 -0.37 -10.87 -5.67
C GLU A 212 -0.40 -11.27 -4.19
N ASN A 213 0.47 -10.68 -3.36
CA ASN A 213 0.48 -10.91 -1.92
C ASN A 213 -0.87 -10.52 -1.26
N LEU A 214 -1.50 -9.45 -1.73
CA LEU A 214 -2.80 -9.03 -1.23
C LEU A 214 -3.91 -10.03 -1.60
N ARG A 215 -3.88 -10.57 -2.83
CA ARG A 215 -4.80 -11.62 -3.27
C ARG A 215 -4.66 -12.88 -2.41
N GLU A 216 -3.43 -13.38 -2.24
CA GLU A 216 -3.18 -14.55 -1.40
C GLU A 216 -3.63 -14.34 0.05
N LYS A 217 -3.37 -13.16 0.62
CA LYS A 217 -3.78 -12.83 1.98
C LYS A 217 -5.31 -12.90 2.14
N TRP A 218 -6.04 -12.28 1.20
CA TRP A 218 -7.50 -12.29 1.22
C TRP A 218 -8.07 -13.69 0.98
N GLU A 219 -7.49 -14.47 0.06
CA GLU A 219 -7.89 -15.85 -0.20
C GLU A 219 -7.73 -16.72 1.05
N ARG A 220 -6.58 -16.65 1.73
CA ARG A 220 -6.36 -17.36 3.00
C ARG A 220 -7.38 -16.96 4.07
N SER A 221 -7.64 -15.67 4.21
CA SER A 221 -8.59 -15.16 5.22
C SER A 221 -10.03 -15.58 4.93
N ILE A 222 -10.46 -15.58 3.66
CA ILE A 222 -11.78 -16.07 3.25
C ILE A 222 -11.89 -17.58 3.46
N PHE A 223 -10.85 -18.33 3.10
CA PHE A 223 -10.80 -19.78 3.31
C PHE A 223 -10.90 -20.14 4.80
N GLU A 224 -10.18 -19.43 5.67
CA GLU A 224 -10.26 -19.62 7.11
C GLU A 224 -11.67 -19.31 7.65
N ALA A 225 -12.32 -18.25 7.17
CA ALA A 225 -13.70 -17.93 7.53
C ALA A 225 -14.71 -19.00 7.04
N GLU A 226 -14.53 -19.53 5.83
CA GLU A 226 -15.35 -20.63 5.30
C GLU A 226 -15.16 -21.91 6.12
N ARG A 227 -13.92 -22.21 6.53
CA ARG A 227 -13.63 -23.34 7.41
C ARG A 227 -14.28 -23.17 8.79
N SER A 228 -14.13 -22.00 9.41
CA SER A 228 -14.76 -21.69 10.70
C SER A 228 -16.28 -21.78 10.62
N LYS A 229 -16.91 -21.31 9.53
CA LYS A 229 -18.35 -21.52 9.30
C LYS A 229 -18.73 -23.01 9.36
N ILE A 230 -17.97 -23.88 8.67
CA ILE A 230 -18.28 -25.31 8.62
C ILE A 230 -18.13 -25.96 9.99
N GLU A 231 -17.08 -25.60 10.74
CA GLU A 231 -16.84 -26.09 12.09
C GLU A 231 -17.97 -25.66 13.05
N ASP A 232 -18.36 -24.38 13.03
CA ASP A 232 -19.46 -23.84 13.82
C ASP A 232 -20.80 -24.54 13.53
N LEU A 233 -21.11 -24.78 12.25
CA LEU A 233 -22.37 -25.44 11.87
C LEU A 233 -22.40 -26.89 12.36
N LYS A 234 -21.29 -27.63 12.25
CA LYS A 234 -21.16 -28.99 12.77
C LYS A 234 -21.33 -29.05 14.29
N GLU A 235 -20.78 -28.07 15.00
CA GLU A 235 -20.94 -27.99 16.46
C GLU A 235 -22.40 -27.77 16.84
N ILE A 236 -23.11 -26.87 16.15
CA ILE A 236 -24.54 -26.63 16.38
C ILE A 236 -25.37 -27.87 16.06
N GLU A 237 -25.08 -28.58 14.97
CA GLU A 237 -25.75 -29.83 14.63
C GLU A 237 -25.59 -30.88 15.74
N LYS A 238 -24.35 -31.06 16.24
CA LYS A 238 -24.08 -31.99 17.34
C LYS A 238 -24.84 -31.61 18.62
N LEU A 239 -24.91 -30.34 18.96
CA LEU A 239 -25.67 -29.86 20.12
C LEU A 239 -27.18 -30.08 19.92
N ASN A 240 -27.70 -29.83 18.72
CA ASN A 240 -29.11 -30.06 18.39
C ASN A 240 -29.46 -31.57 18.46
N GLU A 241 -28.58 -32.45 18.01
CA GLU A 241 -28.74 -33.90 18.13
C GLU A 241 -28.77 -34.35 19.59
N GLN A 242 -27.89 -33.81 20.43
CA GLN A 242 -27.88 -34.09 21.87
C GLN A 242 -29.18 -33.64 22.55
N GLU A 243 -29.66 -32.44 22.23
CA GLU A 243 -30.94 -31.92 22.74
C GLU A 243 -32.12 -32.82 22.33
N LEU A 244 -32.12 -33.34 21.09
CA LEU A 244 -33.15 -34.29 20.65
C LEU A 244 -33.06 -35.64 21.37
N ILE A 245 -31.85 -36.16 21.59
CA ILE A 245 -31.65 -37.40 22.36
C ILE A 245 -32.13 -37.23 23.79
N GLU A 246 -31.88 -36.08 24.42
CA GLU A 246 -32.37 -35.77 25.76
C GLU A 246 -33.89 -35.59 25.80
N PHE A 247 -34.47 -34.99 24.76
CA PHE A 247 -35.92 -34.87 24.62
C PHE A 247 -36.59 -36.24 24.42
N ASP A 248 -36.03 -37.11 23.59
CA ASP A 248 -36.60 -38.41 23.25
C ASP A 248 -36.66 -39.36 24.46
N LYS A 249 -35.82 -39.16 25.50
CA LYS A 249 -35.92 -39.86 26.80
C LYS A 249 -37.25 -39.60 27.52
N GLN A 250 -37.99 -38.55 27.17
CA GLN A 250 -39.30 -38.26 27.79
C GLN A 250 -40.40 -39.22 27.34
N TYR A 251 -40.23 -39.92 26.20
CA TYR A 251 -41.20 -40.92 25.74
C TYR A 251 -41.22 -42.18 26.62
N ASP A 252 -40.12 -42.47 27.31
CA ASP A 252 -40.03 -43.60 28.25
C ASP A 252 -40.73 -43.30 29.59
N LEU A 253 -41.08 -42.02 29.85
CA LEU A 253 -41.72 -41.61 31.09
C LEU A 253 -43.25 -41.74 30.99
N PRO A 254 -43.92 -42.20 32.07
CA PRO A 254 -45.38 -42.25 32.09
C PRO A 254 -45.98 -40.84 32.02
N PRO A 255 -47.24 -40.71 31.54
CA PRO A 255 -47.90 -39.41 31.42
C PRO A 255 -47.85 -38.62 32.74
N PRO A 256 -47.63 -37.29 32.71
CA PRO A 256 -47.67 -36.46 33.91
C PRO A 256 -49.00 -36.60 34.68
N PRO A 257 -49.00 -36.44 36.02
CA PRO A 257 -50.22 -36.55 36.83
C PRO A 257 -51.37 -35.65 36.35
N ASP A 258 -51.05 -34.49 35.76
CA ASP A 258 -52.04 -33.54 35.25
C ASP A 258 -52.89 -34.10 34.11
N LEU A 259 -52.31 -34.98 33.29
CA LEU A 259 -52.99 -35.66 32.19
C LEU A 259 -53.64 -36.99 32.63
N ARG A 260 -53.30 -37.49 33.83
CA ARG A 260 -53.86 -38.73 34.42
C ARG A 260 -55.17 -38.53 35.18
N LYS A 261 -55.85 -37.40 34.99
CA LYS A 261 -57.14 -37.14 35.67
C LYS A 261 -58.21 -38.07 35.11
N ILE A 262 -58.64 -39.00 35.95
CA ILE A 262 -59.74 -39.94 35.67
C ILE A 262 -61.03 -39.14 35.41
N SER A 263 -61.85 -39.58 34.46
CA SER A 263 -63.09 -38.87 34.17
C SER A 263 -64.06 -38.86 35.37
N PRO A 264 -64.91 -37.83 35.47
CA PRO A 264 -65.96 -37.77 36.49
C PRO A 264 -66.89 -38.99 36.46
N ASN A 265 -67.09 -39.61 35.29
CA ASN A 265 -67.95 -40.77 35.13
C ASN A 265 -67.39 -42.00 35.86
N ILE A 266 -66.11 -42.30 35.65
CA ILE A 266 -65.43 -43.40 36.35
C ILE A 266 -65.39 -43.15 37.86
N LEU A 267 -65.14 -41.91 38.28
CA LEU A 267 -65.19 -41.52 39.69
C LEU A 267 -66.56 -41.76 40.32
N GLN A 268 -67.66 -41.49 39.59
CA GLN A 268 -69.02 -41.77 40.03
C GLN A 268 -69.31 -43.27 40.11
N LEU A 269 -68.91 -44.04 39.10
CA LEU A 269 -69.08 -45.50 39.09
C LEU A 269 -68.30 -46.16 40.24
N ARG A 270 -67.07 -45.72 40.53
CA ARG A 270 -66.31 -46.15 41.73
C ARG A 270 -67.01 -45.80 43.05
N ALA A 271 -67.69 -44.66 43.12
CA ALA A 271 -68.45 -44.28 44.30
C ALA A 271 -69.70 -45.17 44.47
N GLN A 272 -70.40 -45.49 43.36
CA GLN A 272 -71.52 -46.43 43.34
C GLN A 272 -71.08 -47.85 43.71
N GLU A 273 -69.94 -48.32 43.20
CA GLU A 273 -69.32 -49.60 43.55
C GLU A 273 -69.12 -49.71 45.06
N LYS A 274 -68.45 -48.71 45.67
CA LYS A 274 -68.24 -48.64 47.12
C LYS A 274 -69.55 -48.69 47.90
N TYR A 275 -70.57 -47.99 47.42
CA TYR A 275 -71.89 -48.00 48.04
C TYR A 275 -72.53 -49.41 47.97
N MET A 276 -72.49 -50.08 46.81
CA MET A 276 -73.03 -51.44 46.65
C MET A 276 -72.31 -52.46 47.55
N VAL A 277 -70.99 -52.33 47.72
CA VAL A 277 -70.21 -53.14 48.66
C VAL A 277 -70.68 -52.91 50.10
N THR A 278 -70.88 -51.65 50.52
CA THR A 278 -71.37 -51.34 51.86
C THR A 278 -72.81 -51.81 52.11
N ALA A 279 -73.62 -51.91 51.06
CA ALA A 279 -75.00 -52.40 51.12
C ALA A 279 -75.11 -53.94 51.07
N GLY A 280 -73.99 -54.67 50.93
CA GLY A 280 -73.97 -56.15 50.88
C GLY A 280 -74.35 -56.76 49.52
N MET A 281 -74.43 -55.96 48.46
CA MET A 281 -74.79 -56.40 47.10
C MET A 281 -73.55 -56.80 46.31
N TYR A 282 -72.87 -57.86 46.74
CA TYR A 282 -71.53 -58.20 46.22
C TYR A 282 -71.50 -58.60 44.74
N SER A 283 -72.53 -59.32 44.25
CA SER A 283 -72.57 -59.75 42.83
C SER A 283 -72.64 -58.57 41.86
N GLN A 284 -73.51 -57.59 42.15
CA GLN A 284 -73.62 -56.37 41.36
C GLN A 284 -72.37 -55.51 41.47
N ALA A 285 -71.77 -55.43 42.66
CA ALA A 285 -70.51 -54.71 42.85
C ALA A 285 -69.36 -55.33 42.03
N THR A 286 -69.28 -56.66 41.90
CA THR A 286 -68.27 -57.31 41.06
C THR A 286 -68.46 -57.02 39.57
N GLU A 287 -69.70 -57.02 39.07
CA GLU A 287 -69.99 -56.66 37.67
C GLU A 287 -69.61 -55.20 37.39
N LEU A 288 -70.00 -54.29 38.29
CA LEU A 288 -69.67 -52.87 38.18
C LEU A 288 -68.15 -52.63 38.27
N SER A 289 -67.44 -53.34 39.15
CA SER A 289 -65.97 -53.28 39.23
C SER A 289 -65.32 -53.68 37.91
N HIS A 290 -65.79 -54.76 37.26
CA HIS A 290 -65.25 -55.18 35.98
C HIS A 290 -65.51 -54.15 34.87
N GLU A 291 -66.68 -53.52 34.84
CA GLU A 291 -66.99 -52.45 33.89
C GLU A 291 -66.11 -51.22 34.13
N VAL A 292 -65.95 -50.81 35.39
CA VAL A 292 -65.08 -49.69 35.78
C VAL A 292 -63.63 -49.95 35.42
N ASP A 293 -63.11 -51.15 35.67
CA ASP A 293 -61.73 -51.49 35.32
C ASP A 293 -61.49 -51.48 33.81
N GLN A 294 -62.50 -51.90 33.01
CA GLN A 294 -62.45 -51.80 31.55
C GLN A 294 -62.43 -50.34 31.07
N LEU A 295 -63.30 -49.49 31.62
CA LEU A 295 -63.34 -48.06 31.30
C LEU A 295 -62.06 -47.33 31.73
N GLU A 296 -61.53 -47.64 32.91
CA GLU A 296 -60.25 -47.09 33.39
C GLU A 296 -59.09 -47.48 32.47
N LYS A 297 -59.06 -48.72 31.98
CA LYS A 297 -58.05 -49.17 31.03
C LYS A 297 -58.14 -48.41 29.71
N ALA A 298 -59.35 -48.26 29.17
CA ALA A 298 -59.57 -47.49 27.94
C ALA A 298 -59.19 -46.00 28.10
N GLU A 299 -59.53 -45.36 29.23
CA GLU A 299 -59.11 -43.98 29.50
C GLU A 299 -57.60 -43.84 29.65
N LYS A 300 -56.92 -44.81 30.29
CA LYS A 300 -55.46 -44.81 30.41
C LYS A 300 -54.78 -44.89 29.04
N GLU A 301 -55.30 -45.71 28.13
CA GLU A 301 -54.81 -45.81 26.75
C GLU A 301 -54.97 -44.47 26.01
N VAL A 302 -56.15 -43.86 26.07
CA VAL A 302 -56.41 -42.54 25.45
C VAL A 302 -55.52 -41.43 26.07
N GLN A 303 -55.29 -41.45 27.38
CA GLN A 303 -54.38 -40.51 28.04
C GLN A 303 -52.93 -40.70 27.59
N GLN A 304 -52.51 -41.95 27.38
CA GLN A 304 -51.18 -42.26 26.86
C GLN A 304 -51.03 -41.78 25.41
N GLU A 305 -52.03 -42.00 24.55
CA GLU A 305 -52.04 -41.48 23.18
C GLU A 305 -51.93 -39.95 23.16
N ARG A 306 -52.77 -39.25 23.94
CA ARG A 306 -52.72 -37.78 24.04
C ARG A 306 -51.36 -37.27 24.53
N TRP A 307 -50.71 -38.01 25.44
CA TRP A 307 -49.37 -37.67 25.92
C TRP A 307 -48.33 -37.83 24.81
N ILE A 308 -48.38 -38.92 24.06
CA ILE A 308 -47.50 -39.15 22.91
C ILE A 308 -47.71 -38.07 21.84
N ASP A 309 -48.96 -37.70 21.54
CA ASP A 309 -49.29 -36.63 20.59
C ASP A 309 -48.75 -35.28 21.04
N PHE A 310 -48.88 -34.97 22.34
CA PHE A 310 -48.29 -33.77 22.93
C PHE A 310 -46.76 -33.75 22.79
N LEU A 311 -46.10 -34.87 23.10
CA LEU A 311 -44.65 -35.01 22.94
C LEU A 311 -44.22 -34.87 21.48
N ASN A 312 -44.95 -35.46 20.53
CA ASN A 312 -44.69 -35.34 19.10
C ASN A 312 -44.77 -33.87 18.65
N HIS A 313 -45.82 -33.15 19.07
CA HIS A 313 -45.95 -31.74 18.76
C HIS A 313 -44.81 -30.91 19.35
N LYS A 314 -44.40 -31.20 20.59
CA LYS A 314 -43.24 -30.54 21.22
C LYS A 314 -41.93 -30.87 20.53
N ARG A 315 -41.74 -32.11 20.08
CA ARG A 315 -40.58 -32.52 19.29
C ARG A 315 -40.49 -31.74 17.98
N GLU A 316 -41.61 -31.57 17.29
CA GLU A 316 -41.68 -30.77 16.07
C GLU A 316 -41.35 -29.29 16.32
N GLU A 317 -41.84 -28.71 17.42
CA GLU A 317 -41.47 -27.34 17.82
C GLU A 317 -39.96 -27.20 18.06
N VAL A 318 -39.32 -28.17 18.72
CA VAL A 318 -37.87 -28.19 18.97
C VAL A 318 -37.11 -28.27 17.65
N ILE A 319 -37.48 -29.20 16.76
CA ILE A 319 -36.86 -29.33 15.44
C ILE A 319 -37.00 -28.04 14.63
N LYS A 320 -38.16 -27.39 14.69
CA LYS A 320 -38.39 -26.11 14.00
C LYS A 320 -37.46 -25.02 14.52
N LYS A 321 -37.32 -24.88 15.85
CA LYS A 321 -36.40 -23.92 16.49
C LYS A 321 -34.94 -24.20 16.13
N GLN A 322 -34.53 -25.47 16.13
CA GLN A 322 -33.17 -25.87 15.75
C GLN A 322 -32.84 -25.54 14.30
N LYS A 323 -33.77 -25.81 13.37
CA LYS A 323 -33.63 -25.44 11.95
C LYS A 323 -33.54 -23.92 11.75
N GLU A 324 -34.36 -23.15 12.45
CA GLU A 324 -34.31 -21.69 12.41
C GLU A 324 -32.98 -21.15 12.94
N LYS A 325 -32.48 -21.69 14.06
CA LYS A 325 -31.17 -21.34 14.63
C LYS A 325 -30.02 -21.63 13.66
N LEU A 326 -30.02 -22.80 13.03
CA LEU A 326 -29.04 -23.15 12.00
C LEU A 326 -29.11 -22.20 10.80
N PHE A 327 -30.32 -21.94 10.29
CA PHE A 327 -30.54 -21.03 9.18
C PHE A 327 -30.02 -19.61 9.46
N VAL A 328 -30.35 -19.04 10.62
CA VAL A 328 -29.87 -17.70 11.01
C VAL A 328 -28.35 -17.68 11.15
N ARG A 329 -27.74 -18.73 11.73
CA ARG A 329 -26.28 -18.81 11.86
C ARG A 329 -25.60 -18.91 10.50
N GLU A 330 -26.11 -19.76 9.62
CA GLU A 330 -25.61 -19.92 8.26
C GLU A 330 -25.72 -18.61 7.46
N MET A 331 -26.88 -17.96 7.49
CA MET A 331 -27.12 -16.70 6.80
C MET A 331 -26.16 -15.60 7.30
N ASN A 332 -25.96 -15.50 8.62
CA ASN A 332 -25.01 -14.55 9.19
C ASN A 332 -23.57 -14.84 8.77
N ALA A 333 -23.14 -16.10 8.79
CA ALA A 333 -21.80 -16.49 8.34
C ALA A 333 -21.60 -16.18 6.84
N ASN A 334 -22.58 -16.50 6.01
CA ASN A 334 -22.54 -16.20 4.58
C ASN A 334 -22.45 -14.68 4.33
N ASN A 335 -23.21 -13.87 5.06
CA ASN A 335 -23.14 -12.40 4.96
C ASN A 335 -21.76 -11.85 5.34
N VAL A 336 -21.11 -12.42 6.36
CA VAL A 336 -19.74 -12.05 6.75
C VAL A 336 -18.75 -12.40 5.65
N ILE A 337 -18.81 -13.62 5.12
CA ILE A 337 -17.94 -14.08 4.03
C ILE A 337 -18.15 -13.22 2.77
N GLU A 338 -19.40 -12.90 2.43
CA GLU A 338 -19.71 -12.05 1.29
C GLU A 338 -19.16 -10.62 1.48
N LYS A 339 -19.31 -10.05 2.68
CA LYS A 339 -18.73 -8.76 3.02
C LYS A 339 -17.20 -8.77 2.86
N MET A 340 -16.54 -9.83 3.32
CA MET A 340 -15.08 -10.02 3.13
C MET A 340 -14.72 -10.10 1.64
N LYS A 341 -15.47 -10.87 0.84
CA LYS A 341 -15.27 -10.97 -0.62
C LYS A 341 -15.39 -9.61 -1.31
N ARG A 342 -16.40 -8.80 -0.95
CA ARG A 342 -16.58 -7.44 -1.47
C ARG A 342 -15.44 -6.50 -1.07
N GLN A 343 -14.98 -6.57 0.19
CA GLN A 343 -13.84 -5.80 0.67
C GLN A 343 -12.55 -6.18 -0.06
N ALA A 344 -12.27 -7.48 -0.18
CA ALA A 344 -11.13 -8.01 -0.92
C ALA A 344 -11.13 -7.49 -2.36
N GLN A 345 -12.25 -7.61 -3.07
CA GLN A 345 -12.37 -7.14 -4.45
C GLN A 345 -12.11 -5.63 -4.58
N SER A 346 -12.66 -4.82 -3.67
CA SER A 346 -12.47 -3.37 -3.69
C SER A 346 -11.01 -2.97 -3.45
N GLU A 347 -10.32 -3.64 -2.51
CA GLU A 347 -8.91 -3.39 -2.22
C GLU A 347 -8.00 -3.83 -3.38
N ILE A 348 -8.25 -5.01 -3.94
CA ILE A 348 -7.52 -5.52 -5.10
C ILE A 348 -7.70 -4.57 -6.29
N GLU A 349 -8.92 -4.14 -6.59
CA GLU A 349 -9.19 -3.21 -7.69
C GLU A 349 -8.47 -1.86 -7.49
N LYS A 350 -8.41 -1.37 -6.25
CA LYS A 350 -7.66 -0.15 -5.92
C LYS A 350 -6.17 -0.30 -6.19
N GLN A 351 -5.57 -1.44 -5.84
CA GLN A 351 -4.15 -1.70 -6.12
C GLN A 351 -3.88 -1.94 -7.60
N GLU A 352 -4.76 -2.64 -8.31
CA GLU A 352 -4.67 -2.81 -9.77
C GLU A 352 -4.74 -1.47 -10.51
N LYS A 353 -5.58 -0.53 -10.05
CA LYS A 353 -5.59 0.85 -10.58
C LYS A 353 -4.26 1.56 -10.34
N ALA A 354 -3.62 1.32 -9.19
CA ALA A 354 -2.29 1.86 -8.90
C ALA A 354 -1.21 1.26 -9.82
N VAL A 355 -1.27 -0.05 -10.08
CA VAL A 355 -0.40 -0.73 -11.07
C VAL A 355 -0.58 -0.12 -12.46
N LYS A 356 -1.82 -0.02 -12.95
CA LYS A 356 -2.14 0.60 -14.25
C LYS A 356 -1.63 2.02 -14.39
N HIS A 357 -1.68 2.80 -13.31
CA HIS A 357 -1.13 4.15 -13.31
C HIS A 357 0.41 4.14 -13.47
N VAL A 358 1.11 3.26 -12.75
CA VAL A 358 2.57 3.10 -12.88
C VAL A 358 2.96 2.56 -14.26
N GLU A 359 2.20 1.60 -14.79
CA GLU A 359 2.33 1.10 -16.17
C GLU A 359 2.23 2.23 -17.20
N ALA A 360 1.21 3.08 -17.11
CA ALA A 360 1.05 4.21 -18.03
C ALA A 360 2.25 5.19 -17.96
N HIS A 361 2.80 5.44 -16.77
CA HIS A 361 4.02 6.24 -16.61
C HIS A 361 5.25 5.55 -17.19
N PHE A 362 5.36 4.24 -17.00
CA PHE A 362 6.45 3.43 -17.56
C PHE A 362 6.41 3.44 -19.09
N GLU A 363 5.25 3.18 -19.70
CA GLU A 363 5.06 3.25 -21.15
C GLU A 363 5.38 4.64 -21.71
N SER A 364 4.95 5.69 -21.02
CA SER A 364 5.27 7.07 -21.41
C SER A 364 6.78 7.34 -21.37
N ALA A 365 7.47 6.89 -20.32
CA ALA A 365 8.92 7.04 -20.20
C ALA A 365 9.68 6.21 -21.24
N ALA A 366 9.24 4.98 -21.51
CA ALA A 366 9.81 4.10 -22.53
C ALA A 366 9.61 4.67 -23.95
N ALA A 367 8.45 5.30 -24.22
CA ALA A 367 8.21 6.02 -25.47
C ALA A 367 9.16 7.21 -25.65
N ILE A 368 9.44 7.98 -24.57
CA ILE A 368 10.42 9.07 -24.62
C ILE A 368 11.84 8.53 -24.88
N GLN A 369 12.19 7.39 -24.29
CA GLN A 369 13.49 6.74 -24.51
C GLN A 369 13.68 6.31 -25.97
N SER A 370 12.67 5.70 -26.59
CA SER A 370 12.74 5.25 -27.99
C SER A 370 12.82 6.42 -28.99
N LEU A 371 12.21 7.56 -28.66
CA LEU A 371 12.31 8.80 -29.44
C LEU A 371 13.73 9.42 -29.39
N GLY A 372 14.47 9.21 -28.31
CA GLY A 372 15.87 9.65 -28.20
C GLY A 372 16.80 8.94 -29.19
N ASN A 373 16.58 7.64 -29.41
CA ASN A 373 17.46 6.81 -30.24
C ASN A 373 17.23 6.97 -31.76
N THR A 374 16.06 7.46 -32.17
CA THR A 374 15.66 7.52 -33.60
C THR A 374 16.13 8.78 -34.34
N LYS A 375 16.61 9.83 -33.66
CA LYS A 375 17.00 11.11 -34.29
C LYS A 375 18.39 11.14 -34.94
N ILE A 376 19.18 10.07 -34.87
CA ILE A 376 20.59 10.08 -35.29
C ILE A 376 20.81 9.71 -36.77
N THR A 377 19.81 9.21 -37.51
CA THR A 377 20.06 8.60 -38.84
C THR A 377 19.42 9.27 -40.06
N LYS A 378 18.63 10.34 -39.95
CA LYS A 378 18.02 10.97 -41.14
C LYS A 378 18.22 12.48 -41.13
N SER A 379 19.26 12.91 -41.86
CA SER A 379 19.41 14.31 -42.27
C SER A 379 18.20 14.70 -43.12
N PRO A 380 17.42 15.73 -42.75
CA PRO A 380 16.34 16.19 -43.59
C PRO A 380 16.96 16.90 -44.80
N ARG A 381 16.95 16.21 -45.94
CA ARG A 381 17.21 16.84 -47.24
C ARG A 381 16.12 17.88 -47.43
N ASN A 382 16.51 19.15 -47.58
CA ASN A 382 15.64 20.30 -47.86
C ASN A 382 14.55 19.92 -48.88
N SER A 383 13.33 19.70 -48.39
CA SER A 383 12.12 19.70 -49.20
C SER A 383 11.61 21.13 -49.20
N ASN A 384 11.87 21.85 -50.28
CA ASN A 384 11.26 23.14 -50.59
C ASN A 384 9.74 22.99 -50.53
N TYR A 385 9.12 23.49 -49.46
CA TYR A 385 7.68 23.63 -49.40
C TYR A 385 7.27 24.83 -50.25
N ASN A 386 6.85 24.50 -51.47
CA ASN A 386 6.10 25.39 -52.34
C ASN A 386 4.74 25.66 -51.67
N ASN A 387 4.52 26.92 -51.35
CA ASN A 387 3.34 27.42 -50.69
C ASN A 387 2.22 27.56 -51.74
N ASN A 388 1.47 26.49 -52.01
CA ASN A 388 0.25 26.57 -52.81
C ASN A 388 -0.99 26.46 -51.93
N ASN A 389 -1.49 27.66 -51.66
CA ASN A 389 -2.82 28.04 -51.26
C ASN A 389 -3.89 27.34 -52.14
N SER A 390 -4.74 26.52 -51.53
CA SER A 390 -6.09 26.31 -52.05
C SER A 390 -7.08 26.11 -50.92
N ASN A 391 -7.94 27.13 -50.79
CA ASN A 391 -9.27 27.00 -50.21
C ASN A 391 -9.99 25.84 -50.90
N ASN A 392 -10.46 24.86 -50.13
CA ASN A 392 -11.72 24.24 -50.51
C ASN A 392 -12.49 23.73 -49.29
N MET A 393 -13.67 24.31 -49.13
CA MET A 393 -14.71 23.80 -48.26
C MET A 393 -15.23 22.46 -48.77
N ASN A 394 -15.74 21.70 -47.81
CA ASN A 394 -16.96 20.89 -47.87
C ASN A 394 -16.84 19.34 -47.92
N ARG A 395 -17.63 18.77 -47.00
CA ARG A 395 -18.33 17.48 -46.97
C ARG A 395 -17.61 16.19 -46.53
N ASN A 396 -18.12 15.68 -45.41
CA ASN A 396 -18.61 14.31 -45.15
C ASN A 396 -18.31 13.28 -46.26
N ASN A 397 -17.62 12.19 -45.93
CA ASN A 397 -18.25 10.89 -45.72
C ASN A 397 -17.24 9.81 -45.31
N HIS A 398 -17.80 8.73 -44.76
CA HIS A 398 -17.16 7.50 -44.29
C HIS A 398 -16.22 6.80 -45.29
N GLY A 399 -15.27 6.03 -44.75
CA GLY A 399 -14.71 4.87 -45.45
C GLY A 399 -13.27 4.51 -45.10
N ALA A 400 -13.13 3.40 -44.36
CA ALA A 400 -12.03 2.43 -44.43
C ALA A 400 -10.57 2.95 -44.52
N ASN A 401 -9.85 2.92 -43.38
CA ASN A 401 -8.41 3.21 -43.35
C ASN A 401 -7.57 1.94 -43.23
N GLY A 402 -6.91 1.60 -44.34
CA GLY A 402 -5.74 0.73 -44.38
C GLY A 402 -4.57 1.36 -43.65
N LYS A 403 -3.93 0.57 -42.80
CA LYS A 403 -2.76 0.94 -41.99
C LYS A 403 -1.53 1.10 -42.89
N SER A 404 -1.31 2.30 -43.40
CA SER A 404 0.01 2.75 -43.84
C SER A 404 0.73 3.38 -42.65
N SER A 405 1.94 2.91 -42.36
CA SER A 405 2.83 3.39 -41.30
C SER A 405 3.35 4.79 -41.63
N LYS A 406 2.50 5.80 -41.45
CA LYS A 406 2.92 7.20 -41.47
C LYS A 406 3.89 7.41 -40.29
N SER A 407 5.11 7.83 -40.61
CA SER A 407 6.05 8.37 -39.65
C SER A 407 5.34 9.43 -38.80
N VAL A 408 5.21 9.17 -37.51
CA VAL A 408 4.58 10.09 -36.56
C VAL A 408 5.47 11.32 -36.48
N GLU A 409 5.16 12.34 -37.28
CA GLU A 409 5.72 13.68 -37.09
C GLU A 409 5.30 14.13 -35.69
N GLN A 410 6.30 14.39 -34.85
CA GLN A 410 6.08 14.77 -33.47
C GLN A 410 5.26 16.06 -33.45
N SER A 411 4.08 16.01 -32.80
CA SER A 411 3.27 17.20 -32.56
C SER A 411 4.14 18.34 -32.00
N PRO A 412 3.98 19.59 -32.44
CA PRO A 412 4.68 20.75 -31.89
C PRO A 412 4.60 20.82 -30.36
N ALA A 413 3.50 20.34 -29.77
CA ALA A 413 3.34 20.24 -28.32
C ALA A 413 4.28 19.20 -27.67
N ALA A 414 4.56 18.08 -28.31
CA ALA A 414 5.50 17.06 -27.82
C ALA A 414 6.95 17.58 -27.88
N LEU A 415 7.32 18.27 -28.96
CA LEU A 415 8.62 18.93 -29.09
C LEU A 415 8.80 20.04 -28.04
N PHE A 416 7.75 20.83 -27.76
CA PHE A 416 7.77 21.84 -26.71
C PHE A 416 7.97 21.22 -25.32
N ARG A 417 7.26 20.11 -25.00
CA ARG A 417 7.45 19.38 -23.73
C ARG A 417 8.87 18.80 -23.61
N GLN A 418 9.42 18.25 -24.69
CA GLN A 418 10.81 17.77 -24.73
C GLN A 418 11.79 18.90 -24.43
N ARG A 419 11.64 20.06 -25.09
CA ARG A 419 12.48 21.25 -24.85
C ARG A 419 12.31 21.81 -23.44
N ALA A 420 11.09 21.83 -22.92
CA ALA A 420 10.82 22.26 -21.55
C ALA A 420 11.49 21.35 -20.52
N MET A 421 11.44 20.02 -20.69
CA MET A 421 12.16 19.07 -19.83
C MET A 421 13.68 19.22 -19.92
N ILE A 422 14.22 19.38 -21.13
CA ILE A 422 15.66 19.62 -21.31
C ILE A 422 16.06 20.92 -20.63
N ASN A 423 15.29 22.00 -20.82
CA ASN A 423 15.55 23.29 -20.18
C ASN A 423 15.43 23.23 -18.66
N THR A 424 14.46 22.51 -18.09
CA THR A 424 14.44 22.30 -16.64
C THR A 424 15.66 21.52 -16.17
N ILE A 425 16.07 20.44 -16.85
CA ILE A 425 17.28 19.68 -16.47
C ILE A 425 18.57 20.52 -16.59
N VAL A 426 18.65 21.39 -17.61
CA VAL A 426 19.84 22.21 -17.89
C VAL A 426 19.92 23.43 -16.97
N TYR A 427 18.79 24.11 -16.71
CA TYR A 427 18.76 25.39 -15.98
C TYR A 427 18.28 25.29 -14.53
N THR A 428 17.56 24.22 -14.13
CA THR A 428 17.40 23.93 -12.70
C THR A 428 18.67 23.28 -12.20
N LYS A 429 19.61 24.13 -11.79
CA LYS A 429 20.76 23.77 -10.94
C LYS A 429 20.22 22.78 -9.91
N THR A 430 20.71 21.54 -9.92
CA THR A 430 20.23 20.39 -9.14
C THR A 430 19.93 20.77 -7.68
N GLY A 431 18.75 21.33 -7.45
CA GLY A 431 18.20 21.59 -6.14
C GLY A 431 17.97 20.20 -5.59
N LYS A 432 18.69 19.87 -4.52
CA LYS A 432 18.55 18.63 -3.78
C LYS A 432 17.08 18.22 -3.77
N SER A 433 16.80 17.07 -4.39
CA SER A 433 15.48 16.47 -4.50
C SER A 433 14.65 16.69 -3.23
N PRO A 434 13.37 17.09 -3.32
CA PRO A 434 12.50 17.21 -2.15
C PRO A 434 12.45 15.84 -1.48
N ARG A 435 12.95 15.82 -0.23
CA ARG A 435 12.98 14.66 0.66
C ARG A 435 11.56 14.10 0.72
N ALA A 436 11.39 12.85 0.30
CA ALA A 436 10.13 12.14 0.40
C ALA A 436 9.55 12.31 1.80
N MET A 437 8.32 12.83 1.90
CA MET A 437 7.59 12.81 3.16
C MET A 437 7.29 11.36 3.50
N LYS A 438 7.68 10.96 4.72
CA LYS A 438 7.35 9.66 5.28
C LYS A 438 5.81 9.52 5.36
N PRO A 439 5.25 8.32 5.11
CA PRO A 439 3.85 8.05 5.42
C PRO A 439 3.63 8.17 6.94
N VAL A 440 2.45 8.69 7.31
CA VAL A 440 1.94 8.81 8.68
C VAL A 440 1.57 7.44 9.23
#